data_AF-A0A6S7H8S1-F1
#
_entry.id   AF-A0A6S7H8S1-F1
#
_cell.length_a   1.000
_cell.length_b   1.000
_cell.length_c   1.000
_cell.angle_alpha   90.00
_cell.angle_beta   90.00
_cell.angle_gamma   90.00
#
_symmetry.space_group_name_H-M   'P 1'
#
loop_
_entity.id
_entity.type
_entity.pdbx_description
1 polymer ?
#
loop_
_entity_poly.entity_id
_entity_poly.type
_entity_poly.pdbx_seq_one_letter_code
_entity_poly.pdbx_strand_id
1 'polypeptide(L)' 'MPAYHSSLTAPRSLGNMALLPLNTKFKGMAPPGDGSTDIIEEAIYYFKANIFFKNYEIKV' A
#
# COMPACT_ATOMS: atom_id res chain seq x y z
N MET A 1 2.08 -20.91 3.67
CA MET A 1 1.45 -19.78 2.96
C MET A 1 2.39 -18.59 3.09
N PRO A 2 2.69 -17.85 2.00
CA PRO A 2 3.50 -16.64 2.07
C PRO A 2 2.69 -15.45 2.63
N ALA A 3 3.37 -14.39 3.06
CA ALA A 3 2.73 -13.13 3.42
C ALA A 3 2.09 -12.46 2.20
N TYR A 4 1.08 -11.62 2.43
CA TYR A 4 0.35 -10.90 1.39
C TYR A 4 1.13 -9.65 0.98
N HIS A 5 1.46 -9.54 -0.32
CA HIS A 5 2.08 -8.36 -0.92
C HIS A 5 1.01 -7.42 -1.49
N SER A 6 1.35 -6.13 -1.58
CA SER A 6 0.50 -5.15 -2.26
C SER A 6 0.34 -5.51 -3.74
N SER A 7 -0.88 -5.37 -4.24
CA SER A 7 -1.22 -5.55 -5.66
C SER A 7 -1.18 -4.24 -6.45
N LEU A 8 -1.09 -3.11 -5.74
CA LEU A 8 -1.12 -1.77 -6.31
C LEU A 8 0.25 -1.43 -6.92
N THR A 9 0.25 -0.94 -8.16
CA THR A 9 1.47 -0.51 -8.85
C THR A 9 1.56 1.01 -8.85
N ALA A 10 2.70 1.56 -8.43
CA ALA A 10 2.95 2.99 -8.47
C ALA A 10 3.90 3.35 -9.63
N PRO A 11 3.56 4.33 -10.47
CA PRO A 11 4.44 4.80 -11.55
C PRO A 11 5.58 5.69 -11.03
N ARG A 12 5.52 6.13 -9.77
CA ARG A 12 6.52 6.99 -9.14
C ARG A 12 6.91 6.41 -7.79
N SER A 13 8.19 6.49 -7.45
CA SER A 13 8.71 6.21 -6.12
C SER A 13 9.29 7.48 -5.51
N LEU A 14 9.21 7.59 -4.19
CA LEU A 14 9.93 8.57 -3.40
C LEU A 14 11.00 7.82 -2.62
N GLY A 15 12.24 7.85 -3.13
CA GLY A 15 13.32 6.99 -2.62
C GLY A 15 12.97 5.51 -2.81
N ASN A 16 12.95 4.75 -1.73
CA ASN A 16 12.67 3.30 -1.73
C ASN A 16 11.18 2.97 -1.42
N MET A 17 10.29 3.96 -1.46
CA MET A 17 8.84 3.76 -1.22
C MET A 17 8.03 4.14 -2.46
N ALA A 18 6.98 3.37 -2.74
CA ALA A 18 6.04 3.64 -3.82
C ALA A 18 5.14 4.84 -3.46
N LEU A 19 5.04 5.82 -4.37
CA LEU A 19 4.13 6.96 -4.19
C LEU A 19 2.76 6.61 -4.78
N LEU A 20 1.89 6.07 -3.94
CA LEU A 20 0.55 5.62 -4.31
C LEU A 20 -0.50 6.73 -4.09
N PRO A 21 -1.53 6.83 -4.96
CA PRO A 21 -2.66 7.72 -4.74
C PRO A 21 -3.45 7.33 -3.48
N LEU A 22 -4.01 8.32 -2.79
CA LEU A 22 -4.81 8.12 -1.57
C LEU A 22 -6.18 8.77 -1.68
N ASN A 23 -7.22 8.08 -1.21
CA ASN A 23 -8.58 8.62 -1.15
C ASN A 23 -8.79 9.38 0.17
N THR A 24 -8.14 10.54 0.29
CA THR A 24 -8.20 11.34 1.51
C THR A 24 -8.78 12.74 1.27
N LYS A 25 -9.50 13.25 2.26
CA LYS A 25 -9.98 14.65 2.30
C LYS A 25 -8.94 15.59 2.94
N PHE A 26 -7.90 15.03 3.53
CA PHE A 26 -6.86 15.79 4.21
C PHE A 26 -5.82 16.29 3.20
N LYS A 27 -5.27 17.48 3.47
CA LYS A 27 -4.18 18.03 2.66
C LYS A 27 -2.92 17.18 2.85
N GLY A 28 -2.33 16.74 1.74
CA GLY A 28 -1.12 15.92 1.74
C GLY A 28 -0.36 16.00 0.42
N MET A 29 0.81 15.36 0.39
CA MET A 29 1.68 15.29 -0.80
C MET A 29 1.35 14.10 -1.70
N ALA A 30 0.44 13.22 -1.26
CA ALA A 30 0.00 12.07 -2.03
C ALA A 30 -0.86 12.50 -3.22
N PRO A 31 -0.75 11.82 -4.37
CA PRO A 31 -1.65 12.05 -5.50
C PRO A 31 -3.11 11.81 -5.10
N PRO A 32 -4.06 12.58 -5.66
CA PRO A 32 -5.48 12.34 -5.43
C PRO A 32 -5.85 10.97 -6.00
N GLY A 33 -6.48 10.13 -5.18
CA GLY A 33 -7.09 8.89 -5.65
C GLY A 33 -8.36 9.15 -6.47
N ASP A 34 -8.76 8.14 -7.24
CA ASP A 34 -9.93 8.13 -8.12
C ASP A 34 -11.18 7.51 -7.47
N GLY A 35 -11.10 7.17 -6.18
CA GLY A 35 -12.16 6.46 -5.45
C GLY A 35 -12.08 4.93 -5.56
N SER A 36 -11.11 4.38 -6.30
CA SER A 36 -10.80 2.94 -6.26
C SER A 36 -10.03 2.56 -4.99
N THR A 37 -9.93 1.26 -4.68
CA THR A 37 -9.25 0.78 -3.47
C THR A 37 -7.83 1.31 -3.37
N ASP A 38 -7.53 1.99 -2.28
CA ASP A 38 -6.21 2.57 -2.02
C ASP A 38 -5.33 1.68 -1.15
N ILE A 39 -4.07 2.10 -0.97
CA ILE A 39 -3.09 1.33 -0.19
C ILE A 39 -3.44 1.23 1.30
N ILE A 40 -4.25 2.16 1.83
CA ILE A 40 -4.67 2.14 3.24
C ILE A 40 -5.70 1.04 3.43
N GLU A 41 -6.69 0.96 2.54
CA GLU A 41 -7.70 -0.10 2.55
C GLU A 41 -7.06 -1.48 2.38
N GLU A 42 -6.14 -1.63 1.42
CA GLU A 42 -5.41 -2.89 1.20
C GLU A 42 -4.57 -3.27 2.43
N ALA A 43 -3.89 -2.30 3.05
CA ALA A 43 -3.10 -2.54 4.25
C ALA A 43 -3.96 -3.02 5.42
N ILE A 44 -5.12 -2.40 5.67
CA ILE A 44 -6.05 -2.81 6.73
C ILE A 44 -6.62 -4.21 6.42
N TYR A 45 -6.96 -4.46 5.16
CA TYR A 45 -7.49 -5.75 4.73
C TYR A 45 -6.50 -6.88 4.99
N TYR A 46 -5.23 -6.71 4.62
CA TYR A 46 -4.19 -7.72 4.83
C TYR A 46 -3.61 -7.73 6.23
N PHE A 47 -3.77 -6.68 7.04
CA PHE A 47 -3.15 -6.55 8.37
C PHE A 47 -3.40 -7.76 9.26
N LYS A 48 -4.66 -8.21 9.37
CA LYS A 48 -5.03 -9.33 10.25
C LYS A 48 -4.36 -10.65 9.86
N ALA A 49 -4.09 -10.85 8.57
CA ALA A 49 -3.37 -12.03 8.11
C ALA A 49 -1.85 -11.82 8.23
N ASN A 50 -1.37 -10.64 7.82
CA ASN A 50 0.05 -10.32 7.74
C ASN A 50 0.75 -10.24 9.11
N ILE A 51 0.03 -9.91 10.18
CA ILE A 51 0.60 -9.78 11.53
C ILE A 51 1.18 -11.09 12.09
N PHE A 52 0.75 -12.26 11.59
CA PHE A 52 1.25 -13.55 12.05
C PHE A 52 2.57 -13.97 11.39
N PHE A 53 2.99 -13.30 10.31
CA PHE A 53 4.21 -13.66 9.60
C PHE A 53 5.43 -12.98 10.23
N LYS A 54 6.45 -13.77 10.55
CA LYS A 54 7.73 -13.28 11.09
C LYS A 54 8.69 -12.78 10.01
N ASN A 55 8.56 -13.30 8.79
CA ASN A 55 9.41 -12.98 7.66
C ASN A 55 8.55 -12.38 6.55
N TYR A 56 9.02 -11.28 5.96
CA TYR A 56 8.38 -10.60 4.84
C TYR A 56 9.43 -10.27 3.78
N GLU A 57 9.30 -10.86 2.60
CA GLU A 57 10.20 -10.56 1.47
C GLU A 57 9.75 -9.25 0.81
N ILE A 58 10.66 -8.29 0.68
CA ILE A 58 10.37 -7.04 -0.03
C ILE A 58 10.58 -7.28 -1.52
N LYS A 59 9.49 -7.28 -2.28
CA LYS A 59 9.52 -7.32 -3.75
C LYS A 59 9.68 -5.89 -4.26
N VAL A 60 10.69 -5.68 -5.10
CA VAL A 60 10.99 -4.41 -5.77
C VAL A 60 10.29 -4.38 -7.12
#